data_AF-A0A223HZY8-F1
#
_entry.id   AF-A0A223HZY8-F1
#
_cell.length_a   1.000
_cell.length_b   1.000
_cell.length_c   1.000
_cell.angle_alpha   90.00
_cell.angle_beta   90.00
_cell.angle_gamma   90.00
#
_symmetry.space_group_name_H-M   'P 1'
#
loop_
_entity.id
_entity.type
_entity.pdbx_description
1 polymer ?
#
loop_
_entity_poly.entity_id
_entity_poly.type
_entity_poly.pdbx_seq_one_letter_code
_entity_poly.pdbx_strand_id
1 'polypeptide(L)'
;MEQHKSYWEHDSLVDKIKKKYKELNQWDEEKAFKYIQDKLHEIEEKHKGVGTYGITWIEDHNKPLNKKHDEAMDKVNRSFKAKDMTLLYDGMVEFENVIDEIVESYAEAKKLSEKYEVDINSIYWDQELNAYVVKKE
;
A
#
# COMPACT_ATOMS: atom_id res chain seq x y z
N MET A 1 -1.54 -49.77 -34.45
CA MET A 1 -1.01 -49.76 -33.07
C MET A 1 -0.91 -48.32 -32.65
N GLU A 2 -1.87 -47.88 -31.83
CA GLU A 2 -1.88 -46.53 -31.26
C GLU A 2 -0.74 -46.40 -30.25
N GLN A 3 0.14 -45.41 -30.45
CA GLN A 3 1.15 -45.06 -29.47
C GLN A 3 0.45 -44.33 -28.32
N HIS A 4 0.21 -45.05 -27.22
CA HIS A 4 -0.16 -44.43 -25.95
C HIS A 4 1.00 -43.56 -25.49
N LYS A 5 0.87 -42.24 -25.66
CA LYS A 5 1.75 -41.26 -25.01
C LYS A 5 1.63 -41.42 -23.50
N SER A 6 2.75 -41.78 -22.89
CA SER A 6 2.89 -42.01 -21.46
C SER A 6 2.47 -40.76 -20.66
N TYR A 7 1.81 -40.99 -19.52
CA TYR A 7 1.34 -40.02 -18.52
C TYR A 7 2.47 -39.15 -17.89
N TRP A 8 3.70 -39.28 -18.38
CA TRP A 8 4.93 -38.67 -17.88
C TRP A 8 5.43 -37.46 -18.70
N GLU A 9 4.65 -36.93 -19.65
CA GLU A 9 4.86 -35.56 -20.16
C GLU A 9 4.53 -34.46 -19.10
N HIS A 10 4.24 -34.88 -17.86
CA HIS A 10 3.89 -34.05 -16.70
C HIS A 10 5.04 -33.20 -16.14
N ASP A 11 6.30 -33.53 -16.42
CA ASP A 11 7.44 -32.61 -16.16
C ASP A 11 7.27 -31.28 -16.92
N SER A 12 6.45 -31.24 -17.98
CA SER A 12 6.27 -30.02 -18.78
C SER A 12 5.37 -28.98 -18.12
N LEU A 13 4.46 -29.32 -17.20
CA LEU A 13 3.49 -28.34 -16.70
C LEU A 13 4.06 -27.51 -15.55
N VAL A 14 4.72 -28.16 -14.60
CA VAL A 14 5.41 -27.48 -13.49
C VAL A 14 6.54 -26.61 -14.01
N ASP A 15 7.31 -27.08 -14.99
CA ASP A 15 8.38 -26.29 -15.58
C ASP A 15 7.87 -25.17 -16.49
N LYS A 16 6.74 -25.37 -17.21
CA LYS A 16 6.05 -24.27 -17.90
C LYS A 16 5.55 -23.22 -16.91
N ILE A 17 4.96 -23.62 -15.79
CA ILE A 17 4.50 -22.70 -14.74
C ILE A 17 5.70 -21.96 -14.14
N LYS A 18 6.77 -22.66 -13.74
CA LYS A 18 7.99 -22.05 -13.20
C LYS A 18 8.63 -21.10 -14.20
N LYS A 19 8.72 -21.48 -15.48
CA LYS A 19 9.27 -20.63 -16.53
C LYS A 19 8.42 -19.38 -16.74
N LYS A 20 7.10 -19.54 -16.83
CA LYS A 20 6.16 -18.43 -16.98
C LYS A 20 6.16 -17.52 -15.75
N TYR A 21 6.30 -18.07 -14.55
CA TYR A 21 6.45 -17.32 -13.30
C TYR A 21 7.78 -16.55 -13.26
N LYS A 22 8.87 -17.17 -13.74
CA LYS A 22 10.19 -16.56 -13.87
C LYS A 22 10.21 -15.44 -14.92
N GLU A 23 9.50 -15.61 -16.03
CA GLU A 23 9.29 -14.59 -17.07
C GLU A 23 8.39 -13.45 -16.56
N LEU A 24 7.36 -13.75 -15.76
CA LEU A 24 6.50 -12.73 -15.13
C LEU A 24 7.23 -11.90 -14.07
N ASN A 25 8.20 -12.50 -13.38
CA ASN A 25 8.99 -11.89 -12.31
C ASN A 25 10.33 -11.30 -12.79
N GLN A 26 10.61 -11.34 -14.10
CA GLN A 26 11.72 -10.57 -14.63
C GLN A 26 11.41 -9.08 -14.50
N TRP A 27 12.40 -8.34 -14.01
CA TRP A 27 12.33 -6.90 -13.90
C TRP A 27 12.20 -6.25 -15.28
N ASP A 28 11.15 -5.45 -15.43
CA ASP A 28 10.88 -4.61 -16.58
C ASP A 28 10.54 -3.23 -16.03
N GLU A 29 11.42 -2.25 -16.26
CA GLU A 29 11.30 -0.90 -15.70
C GLU A 29 10.02 -0.21 -16.20
N GLU A 30 9.69 -0.34 -17.48
CA GLU A 30 8.51 0.30 -18.06
C GLU A 30 7.23 -0.30 -17.46
N LYS A 31 7.19 -1.63 -17.34
CA LYS A 31 6.08 -2.33 -16.71
C LYS A 31 5.95 -1.99 -15.22
N ALA A 32 7.07 -1.88 -14.50
CA ALA A 32 7.09 -1.51 -13.09
C ALA A 32 6.56 -0.09 -12.87
N PHE A 33 7.03 0.88 -13.67
CA PHE A 33 6.54 2.26 -13.61
C PHE A 33 5.07 2.36 -13.94
N LYS A 34 4.64 1.70 -15.02
CA LYS A 34 3.22 1.68 -15.40
C LYS A 34 2.35 1.08 -14.29
N TYR A 35 2.78 -0.03 -13.70
CA TYR A 35 2.05 -0.65 -12.60
C TYR A 35 1.85 0.30 -11.41
N ILE A 36 2.89 1.06 -11.04
CA ILE A 36 2.78 2.04 -9.95
C ILE A 36 1.85 3.18 -10.32
N GLN A 37 1.95 3.70 -11.54
CA GLN A 37 1.05 4.76 -12.01
C GLN A 37 -0.40 4.31 -11.97
N ASP A 38 -0.70 3.13 -12.51
CA ASP A 38 -2.03 2.54 -12.50
C ASP A 38 -2.52 2.37 -11.05
N LYS A 39 -1.67 1.86 -10.16
CA LYS A 39 -2.01 1.69 -8.74
C LYS A 39 -2.24 3.00 -7.98
N LEU A 40 -1.42 4.02 -8.21
CA LEU A 40 -1.61 5.34 -7.60
C LEU A 40 -2.91 5.97 -8.08
N HIS A 41 -3.25 5.78 -9.36
CA HIS A 41 -4.51 6.25 -9.90
C HIS A 41 -5.72 5.49 -9.31
N GLU A 42 -5.61 4.17 -9.11
CA GLU A 42 -6.64 3.40 -8.39
C GLU A 42 -6.87 3.94 -6.97
N ILE A 43 -5.80 4.20 -6.23
CA ILE A 43 -5.85 4.76 -4.87
C ILE A 43 -6.50 6.15 -4.89
N GLU A 44 -6.10 7.01 -5.83
CA GLU A 44 -6.68 8.35 -5.99
C GLU A 44 -8.18 8.29 -6.26
N GLU A 45 -8.62 7.45 -7.21
CA GLU A 45 -10.04 7.30 -7.53
C GLU A 45 -10.84 6.68 -6.37
N LYS A 46 -10.25 5.73 -5.64
CA LYS A 46 -10.87 5.10 -4.46
C LYS A 46 -11.15 6.11 -3.34
N HIS A 47 -10.27 7.09 -3.14
CA HIS A 47 -10.40 8.10 -2.09
C HIS A 47 -10.88 9.46 -2.61
N LYS A 48 -11.36 9.52 -3.84
CA LYS A 48 -11.84 10.75 -4.47
C LYS A 48 -12.96 11.39 -3.66
N GLY A 49 -12.80 12.69 -3.37
CA GLY A 49 -13.75 13.45 -2.56
C GLY A 49 -13.60 13.25 -1.05
N VAL A 50 -12.72 12.36 -0.59
CA VAL A 50 -12.23 12.34 0.79
C VAL A 50 -11.08 13.33 0.89
N GLY A 51 -11.03 14.13 1.96
CA GLY A 51 -10.02 15.17 2.13
C GLY A 51 -8.61 14.56 2.02
N THR A 52 -7.91 14.84 0.92
CA THR A 52 -6.58 14.27 0.61
C THR A 52 -5.46 14.80 1.52
N TYR A 53 -5.80 15.67 2.46
CA TYR A 53 -4.89 16.21 3.48
C TYR A 53 -4.49 15.19 4.55
N GLY A 54 -5.09 13.99 4.57
CA GLY A 54 -4.81 12.97 5.56
C GLY A 54 -3.33 12.57 5.63
N ILE A 55 -2.64 12.45 4.48
CA ILE A 55 -1.21 12.09 4.43
C ILE A 55 -0.36 13.18 5.10
N THR A 56 -0.57 14.45 4.77
CA THR A 56 0.19 15.54 5.40
C THR A 56 -0.16 15.70 6.88
N TRP A 57 -1.42 15.46 7.25
CA TRP A 57 -1.87 15.59 8.63
C TRP A 57 -1.24 14.52 9.56
N ILE A 58 -1.08 13.27 9.11
CA ILE A 58 -0.48 12.24 9.99
C ILE A 58 0.98 12.52 10.36
N GLU A 59 1.72 13.33 9.59
CA GLU A 59 3.13 13.66 9.82
C GLU A 59 3.35 14.19 11.24
N ASP A 60 2.47 15.09 11.70
CA ASP A 60 2.54 15.71 13.03
C ASP A 60 1.52 15.11 14.01
N HIS A 61 0.41 14.56 13.51
CA HIS A 61 -0.74 14.21 14.34
C HIS A 61 -0.86 12.71 14.64
N ASN A 62 -0.24 11.84 13.84
CA ASN A 62 -0.22 10.39 14.08
C ASN A 62 1.12 9.76 13.68
N LYS A 63 2.15 10.02 14.50
CA LYS A 63 3.52 9.49 14.31
C LYS A 63 3.62 8.00 14.01
N PRO A 64 2.93 7.08 14.72
CA PRO A 64 3.03 5.66 14.38
C PRO A 64 2.45 5.33 13.00
N LEU A 65 1.36 5.97 12.59
CA LEU A 65 0.81 5.79 11.25
C LEU A 65 1.70 6.41 10.17
N ASN A 66 2.30 7.57 10.44
CA ASN A 66 3.33 8.15 9.56
C ASN A 66 4.53 7.24 9.38
N LYS A 67 4.99 6.60 10.45
CA LYS A 67 6.06 5.61 10.36
C LYS A 67 5.69 4.42 9.45
N LYS A 68 4.46 3.91 9.54
CA LYS A 68 3.98 2.84 8.64
C LYS A 68 3.99 3.29 7.17
N HIS A 69 3.57 4.53 6.92
CA HIS A 69 3.58 5.11 5.57
C HIS A 69 4.99 5.17 5.00
N ASP A 70 5.94 5.67 5.78
CA ASP A 70 7.35 5.74 5.37
C ASP A 70 7.95 4.35 5.12
N GLU A 71 7.64 3.37 5.98
CA GLU A 71 8.11 1.98 5.84
C GLU A 71 7.56 1.32 4.56
N ALA A 72 6.29 1.56 4.22
CA ALA A 72 5.66 1.07 3.00
C ALA A 72 6.27 1.71 1.75
N MET A 73 6.48 3.03 1.75
CA MET A 73 7.17 3.74 0.66
C MET A 73 8.60 3.23 0.48
N ASP A 74 9.33 3.00 1.59
CA ASP A 74 10.68 2.44 1.55
C ASP A 74 10.70 1.01 1.00
N LYS A 75 9.64 0.22 1.19
CA LYS A 75 9.53 -1.11 0.58
C LYS A 75 9.37 -1.03 -0.93
N VAL A 76 8.56 -0.10 -1.43
CA VAL A 76 8.46 0.20 -2.87
C VAL A 76 9.82 0.65 -3.41
N ASN A 77 10.52 1.56 -2.74
CA ASN A 77 11.86 1.99 -3.16
C ASN A 77 12.89 0.84 -3.19
N ARG A 78 12.82 -0.08 -2.22
CA ARG A 78 13.70 -1.25 -2.15
C ARG A 78 13.43 -2.25 -3.27
N SER A 79 12.19 -2.40 -3.72
CA SER A 79 11.86 -3.31 -4.82
C SER A 79 12.50 -2.86 -6.15
N PHE A 80 12.56 -1.55 -6.41
CA PHE A 80 13.30 -0.99 -7.55
C PHE A 80 14.79 -1.27 -7.48
N LYS A 81 15.40 -1.05 -6.31
CA LYS A 81 16.83 -1.32 -6.11
C LYS A 81 17.15 -2.80 -6.28
N ALA A 82 16.27 -3.68 -5.81
CA ALA A 82 16.40 -5.12 -5.91
C ALA A 82 16.03 -5.67 -7.30
N LYS A 83 15.35 -4.87 -8.13
CA LYS A 83 14.79 -5.28 -9.42
C LYS A 83 13.88 -6.50 -9.28
N ASP A 84 12.94 -6.43 -8.34
CA ASP A 84 12.05 -7.53 -7.99
C ASP A 84 10.58 -7.09 -8.09
N MET A 85 9.88 -7.65 -9.07
CA MET A 85 8.46 -7.36 -9.31
C MET A 85 7.55 -7.89 -8.19
N THR A 86 7.91 -9.00 -7.55
CA THR A 86 7.11 -9.54 -6.43
C THR A 86 7.19 -8.62 -5.23
N LEU A 87 8.40 -8.16 -4.89
CA LEU A 87 8.57 -7.15 -3.83
C LEU A 87 7.86 -5.84 -4.15
N LEU A 88 7.79 -5.46 -5.44
CA LEU A 88 7.07 -4.27 -5.86
C LEU A 88 5.56 -4.42 -5.63
N TYR A 89 4.98 -5.54 -6.04
CA TYR A 89 3.55 -5.81 -5.82
C TYR A 89 3.21 -5.82 -4.34
N ASP A 90 4.00 -6.52 -3.52
CA ASP A 90 3.80 -6.56 -2.08
C ASP A 90 3.95 -5.16 -1.44
N GLY A 91 4.92 -4.37 -1.92
CA GLY A 91 5.13 -3.00 -1.46
C GLY A 91 3.95 -2.08 -1.79
N MET A 92 3.40 -2.17 -3.01
CA MET A 92 2.26 -1.35 -3.41
C MET A 92 0.96 -1.73 -2.70
N VAL A 93 0.73 -3.01 -2.42
CA VAL A 93 -0.42 -3.46 -1.61
C VAL A 93 -0.32 -2.94 -0.19
N GLU A 94 0.86 -3.01 0.42
CA GLU A 94 1.09 -2.48 1.75
C GLU A 94 0.92 -0.95 1.78
N PHE A 95 1.42 -0.25 0.77
CA PHE A 95 1.22 1.18 0.61
C PHE A 95 -0.27 1.55 0.51
N GLU A 96 -1.04 0.87 -0.35
CA GLU A 96 -2.49 1.07 -0.47
C GLU A 96 -3.20 0.88 0.88
N ASN A 97 -2.89 -0.19 1.62
CA ASN A 97 -3.51 -0.45 2.92
C ASN A 97 -3.20 0.66 3.94
N VAL A 98 -1.98 1.20 3.93
CA VAL A 98 -1.62 2.31 4.83
C VAL A 98 -2.36 3.59 4.43
N ILE A 99 -2.56 3.85 3.13
CA ILE A 99 -3.38 4.97 2.68
C ILE A 99 -4.83 4.80 3.15
N ASP A 100 -5.40 3.59 3.07
CA ASP A 100 -6.72 3.30 3.63
C ASP A 100 -6.79 3.64 5.13
N GLU A 101 -5.81 3.17 5.92
CA GLU A 101 -5.71 3.47 7.35
C GLU A 101 -5.63 4.98 7.62
N ILE A 102 -4.84 5.73 6.84
CA ILE A 102 -4.70 7.20 6.95
C ILE A 102 -6.02 7.90 6.69
N VAL A 103 -6.75 7.47 5.66
CA VAL A 103 -8.02 8.08 5.27
C VAL A 103 -9.08 7.84 6.35
N GLU A 104 -9.17 6.63 6.89
CA GLU A 104 -10.08 6.30 7.99
C GLU A 104 -9.75 7.10 9.26
N SER A 105 -8.46 7.13 9.60
CA SER A 105 -7.90 7.88 10.72
C SER A 105 -8.22 9.38 10.64
N TYR A 106 -8.04 9.99 9.47
CA TYR A 106 -8.37 11.40 9.24
C TYR A 106 -9.88 11.66 9.32
N ALA A 107 -10.70 10.74 8.80
CA ALA A 107 -12.15 10.84 8.92
C ALA A 107 -12.63 10.74 10.37
N GLU A 108 -11.99 9.93 11.21
CA GLU A 108 -12.25 9.87 12.64
C GLU A 108 -11.85 11.17 13.35
N ALA A 109 -10.64 11.67 13.07
CA ALA A 109 -10.17 12.95 13.62
C ALA A 109 -11.11 14.11 13.25
N LYS A 110 -11.60 14.14 12.02
CA LYS A 110 -12.60 15.12 11.56
C LYS A 110 -13.94 15.02 12.31
N LYS A 111 -14.43 13.80 12.54
CA LYS A 111 -15.64 13.60 13.36
C LYS A 111 -15.45 14.10 14.80
N LEU A 112 -14.26 13.88 15.37
CA LEU A 112 -13.93 14.38 16.71
C LEU A 112 -13.82 15.90 16.72
N SER A 113 -13.18 16.50 15.72
CA SER A 113 -13.05 17.95 15.62
C SER A 113 -14.42 18.63 15.50
N GLU A 114 -15.33 18.06 14.71
CA GLU A 114 -16.72 18.52 14.58
C GLU A 114 -17.51 18.32 15.89
N LYS A 115 -17.38 17.16 16.55
CA LYS A 115 -18.08 16.86 17.81
C LYS A 115 -17.68 17.77 18.95
N TYR A 116 -16.40 18.12 19.05
CA TYR A 116 -15.84 18.94 20.12
C TYR A 116 -15.70 20.42 19.73
N GLU A 117 -16.10 20.79 18.51
CA GLU A 117 -16.00 22.15 17.96
C GLU A 117 -14.57 22.73 18.05
N VAL A 118 -13.57 21.91 17.71
CA VAL A 118 -12.15 22.29 17.70
C VAL A 118 -11.55 22.18 16.30
N ASP A 119 -10.40 22.82 16.10
CA ASP A 119 -9.61 22.64 14.88
C ASP A 119 -9.08 21.20 14.79
N ILE A 120 -9.14 20.59 13.60
CA ILE A 120 -8.63 19.22 13.37
C ILE A 120 -7.13 19.12 13.67
N ASN A 121 -6.38 20.21 13.54
CA ASN A 121 -4.95 20.27 13.88
C ASN A 121 -4.70 20.28 15.40
N SER A 122 -5.75 20.37 16.22
CA SER A 122 -5.70 20.15 17.67
C SER A 122 -5.91 18.68 18.05
N ILE A 123 -6.18 17.78 17.10
CA ILE A 123 -6.42 16.36 17.36
C ILE A 123 -5.13 15.57 17.15
N TYR A 124 -4.64 14.89 18.19
CA TYR A 124 -3.39 14.12 18.13
C TYR A 124 -3.62 12.68 18.59
N TRP A 125 -2.92 11.74 17.98
CA TRP A 125 -2.85 10.37 18.46
C TRP A 125 -2.02 10.28 19.74
N ASP A 126 -2.61 9.73 20.79
CA ASP A 126 -1.92 9.38 22.03
C ASP A 126 -1.64 7.88 22.04
N GLN A 127 -0.35 7.51 22.08
CA GLN A 127 0.07 6.10 22.05
C GLN A 127 -0.20 5.36 23.37
N GLU A 128 -0.19 6.06 24.51
CA GLU A 128 -0.43 5.43 25.82
C GLU A 128 -1.90 5.09 25.99
N LEU A 129 -2.77 5.98 25.52
CA LEU A 129 -4.23 5.79 25.55
C LEU A 129 -4.75 5.01 24.34
N ASN A 130 -3.93 4.86 23.30
CA ASN A 130 -4.28 4.25 22.02
C ASN A 130 -5.56 4.88 21.44
N ALA A 131 -5.63 6.22 21.48
CA ALA A 131 -6.80 7.00 21.10
C ALA A 131 -6.43 8.44 20.68
N TYR A 132 -7.36 9.09 19.98
CA TYR A 132 -7.25 10.51 19.64
C TYR A 132 -7.61 11.41 20.84
N VAL A 133 -6.76 12.40 21.08
CA VAL A 133 -6.93 13.40 22.14
C VAL A 133 -6.92 14.82 21.57
N VAL A 134 -7.68 15.71 22.19
CA VAL A 134 -7.65 17.14 21.88
C VAL A 134 -6.53 17.78 22.69
N LYS A 135 -5.49 18.27 22.01
CA LYS A 135 -4.47 19.13 22.63
C LYS A 135 -4.86 20.58 22.35
N LYS A 136 -5.17 21.32 23.41
CA LYS A 136 -5.28 22.78 23.35
C LYS A 136 -3.88 23.34 23.57
N GLU A 137 -3.44 24.22 22.69
CA GLU A 137 -2.33 25.14 23.00
C GLU A 137 -2.68 26.01 24.22
#